data_AF-A0AAJ4LT40-F1
#
_entry.id   AF-A0AAJ4LT40-F1
#
_cell.length_a   1.000
_cell.length_b   1.000
_cell.length_c   1.000
_cell.angle_alpha   90.00
_cell.angle_beta   90.00
_cell.angle_gamma   90.00
#
_symmetry.space_group_name_H-M   'P 1'
#
loop_
_entity.id
_entity.type
_entity.pdbx_description
1 polymer ?
#
loop_
_entity_poly.entity_id
_entity_poly.type
_entity_poly.pdbx_seq_one_letter_code
_entity_poly.pdbx_strand_id
1 'polypeptide(L)' 'MGNIVKLTDIGENETLIDYAVRKEAECNELRDRIAILRETIGQACIMEDSEQITEILSGALVSV' A
#
# COMPACT_ATOMS: atom_id res chain seq x y z
N MET A 1 -10.22 16.12 2.51
CA MET A 1 -11.57 15.55 2.32
C MET A 1 -11.64 14.29 3.17
N GLY A 2 -12.45 14.27 4.23
CA GLY A 2 -12.62 13.06 5.06
C GLY A 2 -13.53 12.08 4.33
N ASN A 3 -13.06 10.84 4.13
CA ASN A 3 -13.92 9.76 3.66
C ASN A 3 -15.02 9.53 4.70
N ILE A 4 -16.29 9.60 4.28
CA ILE A 4 -17.43 9.28 5.14
C ILE A 4 -17.49 7.76 5.24
N VAL A 5 -17.17 7.21 6.42
CA VAL A 5 -17.35 5.78 6.71
C VAL A 5 -18.83 5.47 6.60
N LYS A 6 -19.21 4.57 5.70
CA LYS A 6 -20.59 4.09 5.65
C LYS A 6 -20.71 2.97 6.68
N LEU A 7 -21.84 2.91 7.37
CA LEU A 7 -22.10 1.81 8.33
C LEU A 7 -22.05 0.42 7.66
N THR A 8 -22.16 0.35 6.33
CA THR A 8 -21.97 -0.86 5.52
C THR A 8 -20.53 -1.38 5.49
N ASP A 9 -19.55 -0.57 5.92
CA ASP A 9 -18.13 -0.92 5.90
C ASP A 9 -17.67 -1.64 7.18
N ILE A 10 -18.52 -1.61 8.22
CA ILE A 10 -18.35 -2.29 9.50
C ILE A 10 -19.08 -3.64 9.41
N GLY A 11 -18.39 -4.73 9.74
CA GLY A 11 -18.99 -6.07 9.73
C GLY A 11 -20.18 -6.19 10.69
N GLU A 12 -21.14 -7.08 10.39
CA GLU A 12 -22.38 -7.25 11.18
C GLU A 12 -22.14 -7.53 12.68
N ASN A 13 -20.98 -8.08 13.04
CA ASN A 13 -20.58 -8.37 14.43
C ASN A 13 -19.33 -7.58 14.88
N GLU A 14 -18.91 -6.58 14.10
CA GLU A 14 -17.70 -5.80 14.36
C GLU A 14 -18.05 -4.55 15.18
N THR A 15 -17.37 -4.33 16.31
CA THR A 15 -17.54 -3.06 17.04
C THR A 15 -16.84 -1.93 16.31
N LEU A 16 -17.18 -0.67 16.62
CA LEU A 16 -16.46 0.49 16.08
C LEU A 16 -14.96 0.46 16.40
N ILE A 17 -14.59 -0.12 17.54
CA ILE A 17 -13.19 -0.26 17.95
C ILE A 17 -12.49 -1.32 17.08
N ASP A 18 -13.11 -2.48 16.87
CA ASP A 18 -12.57 -3.54 16.02
C ASP A 18 -12.37 -3.04 14.58
N TYR A 19 -13.37 -2.31 14.05
CA TYR A 19 -13.27 -1.65 12.76
C TYR A 19 -12.10 -0.67 12.68
N ALA A 20 -11.93 0.18 13.69
CA ALA A 20 -10.84 1.14 13.73
C ALA A 20 -9.46 0.45 13.76
N VAL A 21 -9.31 -0.59 14.58
CA VAL A 21 -8.05 -1.37 14.66
C VAL A 21 -7.76 -2.07 13.34
N ARG A 22 -8.75 -2.68 12.70
CA ARG A 22 -8.58 -3.30 11.38
C ARG A 22 -8.19 -2.28 10.33
N LYS A 23 -8.86 -1.11 10.29
CA LYS A 23 -8.52 -0.04 9.35
C LYS A 23 -7.15 0.56 9.61
N GLU A 24 -6.71 0.63 10.86
CA GLU A 24 -5.34 1.02 11.19
C GLU A 24 -4.32 0.00 10.67
N ALA A 25 -4.58 -1.30 10.83
CA ALA A 25 -3.74 -2.35 10.27
C ALA A 25 -3.67 -2.29 8.73
N GLU A 26 -4.82 -2.17 8.05
CA GLU A 26 -4.88 -1.97 6.59
C GLU A 26 -4.09 -0.72 6.15
N CYS A 27 -4.20 0.39 6.89
CA CYS A 27 -3.43 1.61 6.60
C CYS A 27 -1.93 1.38 6.76
N ASN A 28 -1.50 0.63 7.77
CA ASN A 28 -0.09 0.34 8.01
C ASN A 28 0.47 -0.58 6.93
N GLU A 29 -0.26 -1.62 6.53
CA GLU A 29 0.13 -2.47 5.40
C GLU A 29 0.30 -1.66 4.09
N LEU A 30 -0.63 -0.74 3.82
CA LEU A 30 -0.54 0.15 2.66
C LEU A 30 0.66 1.11 2.76
N ARG A 31 0.98 1.61 3.95
CA ARG A 31 2.17 2.45 4.17
C ARG A 31 3.45 1.69 3.91
N ASP A 32 3.55 0.44 4.36
CA ASP A 32 4.72 -0.41 4.15
C ASP A 32 4.91 -0.72 2.65
N ARG A 33 3.82 -1.06 1.97
CA ARG A 33 3.79 -1.23 0.50
C ARG A 33 4.28 0.01 -0.25
N ILE A 34 3.82 1.20 0.16
CA ILE A 34 4.29 2.47 -0.42
C ILE A 34 5.77 2.71 -0.13
N ALA A 35 6.26 2.36 1.07
CA ALA A 35 7.66 2.52 1.41
C ALA A 35 8.56 1.67 0.50
N ILE A 36 8.19 0.40 0.28
CA ILE A 36 8.89 -0.50 -0.64
C ILE A 36 8.90 0.08 -2.06
N LEU A 37 7.74 0.48 -2.60
CA LEU A 37 7.66 1.08 -3.94
C LEU A 37 8.55 2.32 -4.07
N ARG A 38 8.58 3.18 -3.05
CA ARG A 38 9.42 4.39 -3.05
C ARG A 38 10.90 4.04 -3.06
N GLU A 39 11.31 3.05 -2.29
CA GLU A 39 12.70 2.57 -2.29
C GLU A 39 13.08 1.99 -3.65
N THR A 40 12.23 1.14 -4.24
CA THR A 40 12.48 0.53 -5.53
C THR A 40 12.55 1.57 -6.66
N ILE A 41 11.67 2.58 -6.66
CA ILE A 41 11.76 3.70 -7.59
C ILE A 41 13.07 4.48 -7.39
N GLY A 42 13.46 4.71 -6.14
CA GLY A 42 14.72 5.38 -5.81
C GLY A 42 15.94 4.64 -6.37
N GLN A 43 15.95 3.31 -6.26
CA GLN A 43 16.99 2.45 -6.85
C GLN A 43 16.96 2.51 -8.38
N ALA A 44 15.78 2.43 -9.01
CA ALA A 44 15.65 2.50 -10.45
C ALA A 44 16.15 3.84 -11.03
N CYS A 45 15.95 4.96 -10.32
CA CYS A 45 16.38 6.29 -10.77
C CYS A 45 17.91 6.48 -10.84
N ILE A 46 18.69 5.65 -10.14
CA ILE A 46 20.17 5.71 -10.18
C ILE A 46 20.77 4.67 -11.13
N MET A 47 19.95 3.87 -11.80
CA MET A 47 20.38 2.88 -12.78
C MET A 47 20.46 3.50 -14.17
N GLU A 48 21.36 2.98 -14.99
CA GLU A 48 21.53 3.42 -16.40
C GLU A 48 20.95 2.42 -17.40
N ASP A 49 20.77 1.16 -16.98
CA ASP A 49 20.24 0.09 -17.82
C ASP A 49 18.71 0.10 -17.83
N SER A 50 18.14 0.51 -18.97
CA SER A 50 16.69 0.59 -19.16
C SER A 50 15.96 -0.75 -19.07
N GLU A 51 16.62 -1.87 -19.43
CA GLU A 51 16.01 -3.19 -19.34
C GLU A 51 15.88 -3.61 -17.87
N GLN A 52 16.94 -3.44 -17.09
CA GLN A 52 16.93 -3.76 -15.65
C GLN A 52 15.97 -2.84 -14.87
N ILE A 53 15.90 -1.55 -15.23
CA ILE A 53 14.91 -0.62 -14.66
C ILE A 53 13.48 -1.14 -14.89
N THR A 54 13.20 -1.57 -16.12
CA THR A 54 11.88 -2.08 -16.50
C THR A 54 11.53 -3.34 -15.72
N GLU A 55 12.48 -4.27 -15.59
CA GLU A 55 12.30 -5.51 -14.84
C GLU A 55 12.00 -5.25 -13.35
N ILE A 56 12.81 -4.40 -12.70
CA ILE A 56 12.66 -4.08 -11.28
C ILE A 56 11.33 -3.36 -10.99
N LEU A 57 10.97 -2.36 -11.80
CA LEU A 57 9.72 -1.63 -11.62
C LEU A 57 8.49 -2.51 -11.90
N SER A 58 8.57 -3.38 -12.91
CA SER A 58 7.50 -4.33 -13.22
C SER A 58 7.33 -5.38 -12.12
N GLY A 59 8.44 -5.91 -11.59
CA GLY A 59 8.42 -6.84 -10.45
C GLY A 59 7.81 -6.20 -9.20
N ALA A 60 8.19 -4.96 -8.90
CA ALA A 60 7.65 -4.20 -7.78
C ALA A 60 6.14 -3.99 -7.92
N LEU A 61 5.65 -3.62 -9.11
CA LEU A 61 4.22 -3.44 -9.38
C LEU A 61 3.38 -4.72 -9.22
N VAL A 62 3.95 -5.90 -9.44
CA VAL A 62 3.24 -7.19 -9.27
C VAL A 62 3.24 -7.65 -7.81
N SER A 63 4.26 -7.25 -7.04
CA SER A 63 4.48 -7.69 -5.65
C SER A 63 3.70 -6.89 -4.59
N VAL A 64 2.99 -5.83 -4.99
CA VAL A 64 2.38 -4.82 -4.10
C VAL A 64 0.88 -4.69 -4.37
#